data_AF-A0A8J5JQ96-F1
#
_entry.id   AF-A0A8J5JQ96-F1
#
_cell.length_a   1.000
_cell.length_b   1.000
_cell.length_c   1.000
_cell.angle_alpha   90.00
_cell.angle_beta   90.00
_cell.angle_gamma   90.00
#
_symmetry.space_group_name_H-M   'P 1'
#
loop_
_entity.id
_entity.type
_entity.pdbx_description
1 polymer ?
#
loop_
_entity_poly.entity_id
_entity_poly.type
_entity_poly.pdbx_seq_one_letter_code
_entity_poly.pdbx_strand_id
1 'polypeptide(L)'
;MKFLVILLSYIALAWAQDEAECKCGAFVAESTDVREVVNLPDVEVKNCHDDEDCVSGCHAQWDELTNNGDLDTILDNGVSAGQTLCNALAEDGDLDFGPKEVYAYSSLCGGPWLTDGPASRHPLLCKDGRYVPAN
;
A
#
# COMPACT_ATOMS: atom_id res chain seq x y z
N MET A 1 42.63 18.08 22.71
CA MET A 1 41.86 18.29 21.47
C MET A 1 41.51 16.99 20.73
N LYS A 2 42.28 15.89 20.84
CA LYS A 2 41.95 14.61 20.18
C LYS A 2 40.78 13.81 20.79
N PHE A 3 40.52 13.94 22.09
CA PHE A 3 39.44 13.20 22.77
C PHE A 3 38.03 13.79 22.56
N LEU A 4 37.93 15.06 22.21
CA LEU A 4 36.65 15.77 22.09
C LEU A 4 35.91 15.43 20.79
N VAL A 5 36.66 15.08 19.73
CA VAL A 5 36.11 14.72 18.41
C VAL A 5 35.45 13.34 18.43
N ILE A 6 35.99 12.41 19.22
CA ILE A 6 35.48 11.04 19.32
C ILE A 6 34.12 11.00 20.03
N LEU A 7 33.90 11.86 21.04
CA LEU A 7 32.64 11.89 21.79
C LEU A 7 31.47 12.44 20.95
N LEU A 8 31.74 13.40 20.06
CA LEU A 8 30.75 14.00 19.16
C LEU A 8 30.25 13.02 18.09
N SER A 9 31.09 12.10 17.61
CA SER A 9 30.67 11.08 16.64
C SER A 9 29.71 10.03 17.21
N TYR A 10 29.75 9.74 18.51
CA TYR A 10 28.84 8.76 19.13
C TYR A 10 27.44 9.32 19.40
N ILE A 11 27.30 10.63 19.63
CA ILE A 11 26.01 11.25 19.90
C ILE A 11 25.18 11.40 18.60
N ALA A 12 25.84 11.59 17.46
CA ALA A 12 25.16 11.73 16.17
C ALA A 12 24.41 10.46 15.71
N LEU A 13 24.84 9.26 16.14
CA LEU A 13 24.21 7.98 15.77
C LEU A 13 22.91 7.69 16.53
N ALA A 14 22.65 8.38 17.66
CA ALA A 14 21.48 8.11 18.49
C ALA A 14 20.20 8.82 18.02
N TRP A 15 20.30 9.78 17.10
CA TRP A 15 19.18 10.63 16.65
C TRP A 15 18.66 10.27 15.25
N ALA A 16 19.15 9.18 14.66
CA ALA A 16 18.63 8.61 13.42
C ALA A 16 17.78 7.35 13.73
N GLN A 17 17.05 7.34 14.85
CA GLN A 17 15.90 6.45 14.95
C GLN A 17 14.83 7.06 14.07
N ASP A 18 14.80 6.63 12.81
CA ASP A 18 13.69 6.90 11.91
C ASP A 18 12.39 6.59 12.67
N GLU A 19 11.42 7.51 12.60
CA GLU A 19 10.08 7.23 13.11
C GLU A 19 9.61 5.92 12.49
N ALA A 20 9.11 5.02 13.31
CA ALA A 20 8.68 3.72 12.82
C ALA A 20 7.46 3.96 11.92
N GLU A 21 7.66 3.78 10.62
CA GLU A 21 6.68 4.06 9.58
C GLU A 21 6.24 2.75 8.93
N CYS A 22 4.95 2.63 8.62
CA CYS A 22 4.42 1.54 7.82
C CYS A 22 3.73 2.11 6.58
N LYS A 23 4.26 1.77 5.40
CA LYS A 23 3.65 2.10 4.12
C LYS A 23 2.66 1.02 3.71
N CYS A 24 1.51 1.44 3.20
CA CYS A 24 0.48 0.55 2.69
C CYS A 24 0.24 0.83 1.21
N GLY A 25 0.03 -0.22 0.43
CA GLY A 25 -0.29 -0.06 -0.99
C GLY A 25 -1.03 -1.27 -1.53
N ALA A 26 -1.66 -1.10 -2.69
CA ALA A 26 -2.27 -2.20 -3.41
C ALA A 26 -1.55 -2.43 -4.73
N PHE A 27 -1.21 -3.67 -5.04
CA PHE A 27 -0.39 -4.03 -6.18
C PHE A 27 -0.99 -5.20 -6.96
N VAL A 28 -0.60 -5.33 -8.23
CA VAL A 28 -0.85 -6.53 -9.03
C VAL A 28 0.44 -7.30 -9.25
N ALA A 29 0.33 -8.63 -9.36
CA ALA A 29 1.41 -9.45 -9.84
C ALA A 29 1.54 -9.35 -11.38
N GLU A 30 2.74 -9.11 -11.85
CA GLU A 30 3.15 -9.22 -13.25
C GLU A 30 4.08 -10.43 -13.45
N SER A 31 4.42 -10.75 -14.70
CA SER A 31 5.24 -11.94 -15.01
C SER A 31 6.62 -11.96 -14.36
N THR A 32 7.16 -10.78 -13.99
CA THR A 32 8.53 -10.64 -13.45
C THR A 32 8.65 -9.66 -12.30
N ASP A 33 7.57 -8.97 -11.92
CA ASP A 33 7.59 -7.92 -10.91
C ASP A 33 6.18 -7.73 -10.31
N VAL A 34 6.07 -6.87 -9.31
CA VAL A 34 4.80 -6.34 -8.83
C VAL A 34 4.64 -4.90 -9.28
N ARG A 35 3.41 -4.52 -9.60
CA ARG A 35 3.10 -3.16 -10.02
C ARG A 35 2.12 -2.54 -9.04
N GLU A 36 2.47 -1.37 -8.53
CA GLU A 36 1.57 -0.58 -7.70
C GLU A 36 0.36 -0.09 -8.50
N VAL A 37 -0.83 -0.22 -7.90
CA VAL A 37 -2.12 0.28 -8.41
C VAL A 37 -2.52 1.55 -7.68
N VAL A 38 -2.35 1.56 -6.35
CA VAL A 38 -2.68 2.72 -5.51
C VAL A 38 -1.85 2.70 -4.23
N ASN A 39 -1.41 3.88 -3.80
CA ASN A 39 -0.89 4.08 -2.46
C ASN A 39 -2.07 4.18 -1.48
N LEU A 40 -2.05 3.39 -0.42
CA LEU A 40 -3.03 3.47 0.66
C LEU A 40 -2.52 4.41 1.77
N PRO A 41 -3.39 4.89 2.67
CA PRO A 41 -2.93 5.67 3.82
C PRO A 41 -1.90 4.89 4.65
N ASP A 42 -0.85 5.59 5.07
CA ASP A 42 0.19 5.03 5.94
C ASP A 42 -0.36 4.70 7.33
N VAL A 43 0.27 3.74 7.99
CA VAL A 43 -0.07 3.31 9.35
C VAL A 43 1.05 3.71 10.30
N GLU A 44 0.67 4.33 11.42
CA GLU A 44 1.60 4.58 12.52
C GLU A 44 1.90 3.28 13.27
N VAL A 45 3.20 2.97 13.43
CA VAL A 45 3.65 1.79 14.17
C VAL A 45 4.60 2.18 15.29
N LYS A 46 4.71 1.33 16.31
CA LYS A 46 5.51 1.64 17.51
C LYS A 46 7.01 1.43 17.30
N ASN A 47 7.38 0.50 16.43
CA ASN A 47 8.77 0.09 16.21
C ASN A 47 8.91 -0.67 14.88
N CYS A 48 10.16 -0.83 14.41
CA CYS A 48 10.50 -1.52 13.15
C CYS A 48 10.83 -3.02 13.30
N HIS A 49 10.52 -3.62 14.45
CA HIS A 49 10.89 -5.02 14.74
C HIS A 49 9.70 -5.98 14.73
N ASP A 50 8.48 -5.44 14.78
CA ASP A 50 7.23 -6.19 14.79
C ASP A 50 6.36 -5.68 13.64
N ASP A 51 6.08 -6.54 12.67
CA ASP A 51 5.30 -6.25 11.48
C ASP A 51 3.80 -6.46 11.69
N GLU A 52 3.36 -7.06 12.80
CA GLU A 52 1.94 -7.39 13.02
C GLU A 52 1.05 -6.14 13.00
N ASP A 53 1.46 -5.06 13.66
CA ASP A 53 0.75 -3.78 13.68
C ASP A 53 0.71 -3.15 12.26
N CYS A 54 1.79 -3.31 11.47
CA CYS A 54 1.89 -2.78 10.11
C CYS A 54 0.96 -3.53 9.14
N VAL A 55 1.08 -4.86 9.14
CA VAL A 55 0.27 -5.79 8.34
C VAL A 55 -1.22 -5.58 8.63
N SER A 56 -1.61 -5.65 9.90
CA SER A 56 -3.00 -5.52 10.30
C SER A 56 -3.57 -4.13 10.00
N GLY A 57 -2.77 -3.07 10.14
CA GLY A 57 -3.14 -1.73 9.74
C GLY A 57 -3.38 -1.61 8.24
N CYS A 58 -2.46 -2.09 7.41
CA CYS A 58 -2.62 -2.05 5.95
C CYS A 58 -3.81 -2.90 5.47
N HIS A 59 -4.08 -4.02 6.13
CA HIS A 59 -5.29 -4.81 5.88
C HIS A 59 -6.56 -4.02 6.21
N ALA A 60 -6.57 -3.27 7.32
CA ALA A 60 -7.69 -2.41 7.66
C ALA A 60 -7.90 -1.29 6.63
N GLN A 61 -6.81 -0.68 6.11
CA GLN A 61 -6.90 0.31 5.03
C GLN A 61 -7.47 -0.29 3.74
N TRP A 62 -7.04 -1.51 3.39
CA TRP A 62 -7.59 -2.24 2.26
C TRP A 62 -9.08 -2.55 2.45
N ASP A 63 -9.49 -2.99 3.65
CA ASP A 63 -10.87 -3.33 3.96
C ASP A 63 -11.75 -2.08 4.02
N GLU A 64 -11.23 -0.93 4.47
CA GLU A 64 -11.92 0.35 4.40
C GLU A 64 -12.17 0.77 2.94
N LEU A 65 -11.17 0.59 2.07
CA LEU A 65 -11.29 0.91 0.65
C LEU A 65 -12.20 -0.07 -0.11
N THR A 66 -12.22 -1.35 0.27
CA THR A 66 -12.80 -2.41 -0.59
C THR A 66 -13.85 -3.26 0.09
N ASN A 67 -14.17 -3.04 1.36
CA ASN A 67 -15.08 -3.90 2.14
C ASN A 67 -14.72 -5.40 2.02
N ASN A 68 -13.48 -5.72 2.42
CA ASN A 68 -12.88 -7.05 2.31
C ASN A 68 -12.75 -7.54 0.86
N GLY A 69 -12.16 -6.72 -0.02
CA GLY A 69 -11.82 -7.05 -1.40
C GLY A 69 -12.95 -6.96 -2.43
N ASP A 70 -14.13 -6.45 -2.05
CA ASP A 70 -15.25 -6.21 -2.96
C ASP A 70 -15.07 -4.90 -3.74
N LEU A 71 -14.67 -5.01 -5.01
CA LEU A 71 -14.43 -3.83 -5.84
C LEU A 71 -15.75 -3.17 -6.31
N ASP A 72 -16.89 -3.83 -6.14
CA ASP A 72 -18.21 -3.29 -6.45
C ASP A 72 -18.81 -2.48 -5.28
N THR A 73 -18.23 -2.58 -4.07
CA THR A 73 -18.70 -1.81 -2.92
C THR A 73 -18.63 -0.31 -3.20
N ILE A 74 -19.73 0.39 -2.91
CA ILE A 74 -19.85 1.85 -3.02
C ILE A 74 -19.36 2.50 -1.74
N LEU A 75 -18.40 3.42 -1.87
CA LEU A 75 -17.84 4.20 -0.78
C LEU A 75 -18.74 5.38 -0.42
N ASP A 76 -18.45 6.05 0.69
CA ASP A 76 -19.22 7.20 1.19
C ASP A 76 -19.28 8.37 0.18
N ASN A 77 -18.30 8.46 -0.72
CA ASN A 77 -18.27 9.45 -1.80
C ASN A 77 -19.13 9.08 -3.03
N GLY A 78 -19.81 7.93 -3.01
CA GLY A 78 -20.67 7.44 -4.09
C GLY A 78 -19.94 6.74 -5.25
N VAL A 79 -18.63 6.54 -5.15
CA VAL A 79 -17.79 5.85 -6.14
C VAL A 79 -17.51 4.42 -5.66
N SER A 80 -17.41 3.45 -6.56
CA SER A 80 -17.03 2.09 -6.15
C SER A 80 -15.54 2.02 -5.80
N ALA A 81 -15.17 1.06 -4.96
CA ALA A 81 -13.78 0.73 -4.66
C ALA A 81 -12.97 0.50 -5.95
N GLY A 82 -13.49 -0.30 -6.89
CA GLY A 82 -12.86 -0.55 -8.18
C GLY A 82 -12.69 0.70 -9.04
N GLN A 83 -13.64 1.63 -9.03
CA GLN A 83 -13.51 2.90 -9.74
C GLN A 83 -12.46 3.81 -9.08
N THR A 84 -12.30 3.74 -7.76
CA THR A 84 -11.21 4.45 -7.07
C THR A 84 -9.84 3.93 -7.54
N LEU A 85 -9.67 2.61 -7.69
CA LEU A 85 -8.45 2.01 -8.23
C LEU A 85 -8.22 2.39 -9.70
N CYS A 86 -9.26 2.36 -10.55
CA CYS A 86 -9.12 2.79 -11.94
C CYS A 86 -8.81 4.28 -12.09
N ASN A 87 -9.30 5.13 -11.17
CA ASN A 87 -8.94 6.55 -11.15
C ASN A 87 -7.45 6.73 -10.85
N ALA A 88 -6.90 6.01 -9.86
CA ALA A 88 -5.47 6.06 -9.54
C ALA A 88 -4.61 5.66 -10.75
N LEU A 89 -4.96 4.56 -11.42
CA LEU A 89 -4.28 4.14 -12.66
C LEU A 89 -4.41 5.17 -13.79
N ALA A 90 -5.59 5.80 -13.92
CA ALA A 90 -5.83 6.83 -14.93
C ALA A 90 -5.05 8.12 -14.67
N GLU A 91 -4.80 8.48 -13.41
CA GLU A 91 -3.92 9.60 -13.02
C GLU A 91 -2.48 9.35 -13.49
N ASP A 92 -2.04 8.08 -13.49
CA ASP A 92 -0.76 7.63 -14.05
C ASP A 92 -0.79 7.39 -15.58
N GLY A 93 -1.93 7.62 -16.23
CA GLY A 93 -2.13 7.53 -17.67
C GLY A 93 -2.60 6.17 -18.20
N ASP A 94 -2.86 5.20 -17.32
CA ASP A 94 -3.35 3.87 -17.70
C ASP A 94 -4.87 3.76 -17.64
N LEU A 95 -5.48 4.07 -18.78
CA LEU A 95 -6.93 4.02 -18.96
C LEU A 95 -7.47 2.60 -19.15
N ASP A 96 -6.67 1.69 -19.72
CA ASP A 96 -7.05 0.30 -19.97
C ASP A 96 -6.14 -0.63 -19.18
N PHE A 97 -6.71 -1.36 -18.22
CA PHE A 97 -5.96 -2.21 -17.29
C PHE A 97 -6.72 -3.48 -16.92
N GLY A 98 -5.99 -4.58 -16.73
CA GLY A 98 -6.56 -5.84 -16.28
C GLY A 98 -7.13 -6.73 -17.41
N PRO A 99 -7.85 -7.82 -17.06
CA PRO A 99 -8.28 -8.22 -15.71
C PRO A 99 -7.12 -8.74 -14.85
N LYS A 100 -6.93 -8.20 -13.64
CA LYS A 100 -5.89 -8.64 -12.69
C LYS A 100 -6.38 -8.62 -11.26
N GLU A 101 -6.01 -9.63 -10.47
CA GLU A 101 -6.21 -9.61 -9.02
C GLU A 101 -5.28 -8.56 -8.39
N VAL A 102 -5.85 -7.75 -7.49
CA VAL A 102 -5.14 -6.71 -6.75
C VAL A 102 -4.98 -7.19 -5.32
N TYR A 103 -3.78 -7.05 -4.76
CA TYR A 103 -3.45 -7.50 -3.42
C TYR A 103 -3.00 -6.31 -2.57
N ALA A 104 -3.33 -6.31 -1.29
CA ALA A 104 -2.75 -5.41 -0.32
C ALA A 104 -1.30 -5.82 -0.02
N TYR A 105 -0.44 -4.82 0.17
CA TYR A 105 0.94 -4.96 0.58
C TYR A 105 1.26 -3.97 1.70
N SER A 106 2.21 -4.35 2.54
CA SER A 106 2.79 -3.52 3.59
C SER A 106 4.31 -3.41 3.43
N SER A 107 4.88 -2.28 3.84
CA SER A 107 6.33 -2.08 3.93
C SER A 107 6.66 -1.38 5.26
N LEU A 108 7.30 -2.13 6.16
CA LEU A 108 7.71 -1.64 7.47
C LEU A 108 9.08 -0.96 7.39
N CYS A 109 9.16 0.29 7.82
CA CYS A 109 10.36 1.10 7.97
C CYS A 109 11.28 1.09 6.73
N GLY A 110 10.69 1.26 5.55
CA GLY A 110 11.41 1.26 4.27
C GLY A 110 11.95 -0.11 3.86
N GLY A 111 11.49 -1.18 4.51
CA GLY A 111 11.77 -2.56 4.13
C GLY A 111 11.14 -2.97 2.80
N PRO A 112 11.31 -4.24 2.39
CA PRO A 112 10.65 -4.75 1.20
C PRO A 112 9.12 -4.68 1.35
N TRP A 113 8.43 -4.51 0.22
CA TRP A 113 6.99 -4.74 0.16
C TRP A 113 6.71 -6.23 0.37
N LEU A 114 5.87 -6.53 1.34
CA LEU A 114 5.40 -7.87 1.65
C LEU A 114 3.92 -7.93 1.32
N THR A 115 3.48 -9.07 0.77
CA THR A 115 2.05 -9.38 0.66
C THR A 115 1.67 -10.36 1.76
N ASP A 116 0.60 -10.01 2.43
CA ASP A 116 0.18 -10.49 3.72
C ASP A 116 -1.26 -11.05 3.66
N GLY A 117 -1.87 -11.05 2.47
CA GLY A 117 -2.97 -11.96 2.10
C GLY A 117 -4.22 -11.34 1.45
N PRO A 118 -4.70 -10.14 1.82
CA PRO A 118 -5.95 -9.62 1.29
C PRO A 118 -5.83 -9.36 -0.21
N ALA A 119 -6.77 -9.91 -0.95
CA ALA A 119 -6.89 -9.72 -2.38
C ALA A 119 -8.28 -9.22 -2.71
N SER A 120 -8.41 -8.62 -3.89
CA SER A 120 -9.70 -8.38 -4.52
C SER A 120 -10.41 -9.72 -4.74
N ARG A 121 -11.71 -9.80 -4.41
CA ARG A 121 -12.55 -10.99 -4.62
C ARG A 121 -12.76 -11.32 -6.10
N HIS A 122 -12.64 -10.30 -6.94
CA HIS A 122 -12.73 -10.39 -8.39
C HIS A 122 -11.66 -9.49 -9.02
N PRO A 123 -11.17 -9.81 -10.23
CA PRO A 123 -10.15 -9.03 -10.88
C PRO A 123 -10.58 -7.57 -11.13
N LEU A 124 -9.65 -6.64 -10.95
CA LEU A 124 -9.79 -5.26 -11.41
C LEU A 124 -9.73 -5.24 -12.94
N LEU A 125 -10.72 -4.61 -13.57
CA LEU A 125 -10.77 -4.33 -15.00
C LEU A 125 -11.15 -2.87 -15.20
N CYS A 126 -10.28 -2.11 -15.86
CA CYS A 126 -10.49 -0.73 -16.24
C CYS A 126 -10.57 -0.63 -17.77
N LYS A 127 -11.54 0.12 -18.29
CA LYS A 127 -11.68 0.45 -19.70
C LYS A 127 -11.94 1.93 -19.86
N ASP A 128 -11.14 2.63 -20.65
CA ASP A 128 -11.21 4.09 -20.79
C ASP A 128 -11.23 4.84 -19.43
N GLY A 129 -10.47 4.34 -18.45
CA GLY A 129 -10.40 4.85 -17.07
C GLY A 129 -11.60 4.50 -16.19
N ARG A 130 -12.53 3.67 -16.70
CA ARG A 130 -13.75 3.28 -15.98
C ARG A 130 -13.68 1.85 -15.50
N TYR A 131 -14.11 1.65 -14.27
CA TYR A 131 -14.24 0.33 -13.69
C TYR A 131 -15.35 -0.46 -14.38
N VAL A 132 -15.06 -1.73 -14.68
CA VAL A 132 -16.01 -2.70 -15.20
C VAL A 132 -16.33 -3.69 -14.06
N PRO A 133 -17.56 -3.65 -13.50
CA PRO A 133 -17.99 -4.57 -12.45
C PRO A 133 -17.81 -6.04 -12.82
N ALA A 134 -17.61 -6.88 -11.82
CA ALA A 134 -17.68 -8.32 -12.03
C ALA A 134 -19.13 -8.73 -12.31
N ASN A 135 -19.33 -9.63 -13.29
CA ASN A 135 -20.64 -10.21 -13.58
C ASN A 135 -20.88 -11.48 -12.75
#